data_AF-A0A2N6C6I4-F1
#
_entry.id   AF-A0A2N6C6I4-F1
#
_cell.length_a   1.000
_cell.length_b   1.000
_cell.length_c   1.000
_cell.angle_alpha   90.00
_cell.angle_beta   90.00
_cell.angle_gamma   90.00
#
_symmetry.space_group_name_H-M   'P 1'
#
loop_
_entity.id
_entity.type
_entity.pdbx_description
1 polymer ?
#
loop_
_entity_poly.entity_id
_entity_poly.type
_entity_poly.pdbx_seq_one_letter_code
_entity_poly.pdbx_strand_id
1 'polypeptide(L)'
;MHEKVNTLTEEIWRQAILPASASCQQAIKNLDLVAIKIVMVVNGVGELEGTISDGDIRRGLLKGLDLNSPIASVINRNPLVVPPEMGRKMVMQLMIANKIQQIPVVDGSHHVVGLHLWDTITTPPTRSNMMVIMAGGMGTRLRPHTQNCPKPLLPVAGKPMLEHIIERAKLEGFSHFILSIHYLGKMIEDYFGDGGRLDVQIDYLRESSPLGTAGALGLLDPGPDIPFVVTNGDVITDIHYGELLDFHIRHNAAATMAVRVHEWQHPFGVVQTKGVEIVGFEEKPVARSHVNAGVYVLDPDALNVLSANVHCDMPTLFERLQAQGKRTVAYPMHEPWLDVGRPDDLAAARLSSTKKKL
;
A
#
# COMPACT_ATOMS: atom_id res chain seq x y z
N MET A 1 -24.50 -4.54 -3.87
CA MET A 1 -23.06 -4.86 -3.69
C MET A 1 -22.55 -4.70 -2.24
N HIS A 2 -23.41 -4.40 -1.26
CA HIS A 2 -23.03 -4.30 0.16
C HIS A 2 -22.88 -5.66 0.88
N GLU A 3 -23.41 -6.76 0.33
CA GLU A 3 -23.37 -8.08 1.01
C GLU A 3 -22.03 -8.81 0.87
N LYS A 4 -21.27 -8.63 -0.23
CA LYS A 4 -20.04 -9.41 -0.49
C LYS A 4 -18.79 -8.92 0.24
N VAL A 5 -18.76 -7.65 0.67
CA VAL A 5 -17.65 -7.13 1.49
C VAL A 5 -17.82 -7.58 2.93
N ASN A 6 -19.07 -7.70 3.40
CA ASN A 6 -19.37 -8.15 4.75
C ASN A 6 -18.90 -9.59 5.01
N THR A 7 -19.03 -10.47 4.00
CA THR A 7 -18.65 -11.90 4.09
C THR A 7 -17.16 -12.15 4.29
N LEU A 8 -16.26 -11.29 3.78
CA LEU A 8 -14.81 -11.47 4.01
C LEU A 8 -14.41 -11.09 5.43
N THR A 9 -14.93 -9.97 5.95
CA THR A 9 -14.76 -9.58 7.36
C THR A 9 -15.37 -10.60 8.32
N GLU A 10 -16.55 -11.14 7.98
CA GLU A 10 -17.25 -12.20 8.72
C GLU A 10 -16.41 -13.47 8.93
N GLU A 11 -15.65 -13.87 7.92
CA GLU A 11 -14.78 -15.05 8.01
C GLU A 11 -13.49 -14.77 8.78
N ILE A 12 -12.92 -13.56 8.64
CA ILE A 12 -11.63 -13.22 9.26
C ILE A 12 -11.76 -12.99 10.77
N TRP A 13 -12.81 -12.33 11.26
CA TRP A 13 -12.94 -12.11 12.71
C TRP A 13 -13.19 -13.41 13.48
N ARG A 14 -13.82 -14.41 12.85
CA ARG A 14 -14.00 -15.74 13.45
C ARG A 14 -12.67 -16.46 13.65
N GLN A 15 -11.68 -16.21 12.79
CA GLN A 15 -10.33 -16.74 12.95
C GLN A 15 -9.60 -16.10 14.14
N ALA A 16 -10.00 -14.90 14.57
CA ALA A 16 -9.45 -14.21 15.74
C ALA A 16 -10.00 -14.75 17.09
N ILE A 17 -10.81 -15.81 17.07
CA ILE A 17 -11.40 -16.40 18.28
C ILE A 17 -10.52 -17.56 18.79
N LEU A 18 -10.20 -17.55 20.07
CA LEU A 18 -9.54 -18.67 20.75
C LEU A 18 -10.26 -19.05 22.06
N PRO A 19 -10.25 -20.33 22.46
CA PRO A 19 -10.71 -20.73 23.80
C PRO A 19 -9.69 -20.33 24.87
N ALA A 20 -10.14 -20.10 26.10
CA ALA A 20 -9.26 -19.74 27.23
C ALA A 20 -8.15 -20.78 27.55
N SER A 21 -8.33 -22.02 27.09
CA SER A 21 -7.36 -23.11 27.19
C SER A 21 -6.21 -23.04 26.17
N ALA A 22 -6.28 -22.14 25.19
CA ALA A 22 -5.20 -21.96 24.22
C ALA A 22 -3.90 -21.48 24.89
N SER A 23 -2.75 -21.74 24.25
CA SER A 23 -1.45 -21.29 24.75
C SER A 23 -1.08 -19.89 24.27
N CYS A 24 -0.15 -19.23 24.97
CA CYS A 24 0.40 -17.94 24.53
C CYS A 24 1.00 -18.04 23.11
N GLN A 25 1.63 -19.15 22.75
CA GLN A 25 2.13 -19.41 21.40
C GLN A 25 1.01 -19.39 20.34
N GLN A 26 -0.13 -20.02 20.64
CA GLN A 26 -1.27 -20.03 19.73
C GLN A 26 -1.86 -18.63 19.55
N ALA A 27 -1.94 -17.83 20.62
CA ALA A 27 -2.39 -16.45 20.54
C ALA A 27 -1.42 -15.56 19.74
N ILE A 28 -0.10 -15.67 19.93
CA ILE A 28 0.89 -14.94 19.11
C ILE A 28 0.74 -15.31 17.64
N LYS A 29 0.68 -16.61 17.33
CA LYS A 29 0.50 -17.08 15.96
C LYS A 29 -0.81 -16.57 15.35
N ASN A 30 -1.87 -16.46 16.15
CA ASN A 30 -3.14 -15.90 15.71
C ASN A 30 -3.02 -14.41 15.39
N LEU A 31 -2.41 -13.62 16.27
CA LEU A 31 -2.15 -12.19 16.06
C LEU A 31 -1.26 -11.90 14.84
N ASP A 32 -0.31 -12.79 14.53
CA ASP A 32 0.58 -12.67 13.37
C ASP A 32 -0.10 -13.09 12.05
N LEU A 33 -0.91 -14.16 12.08
CA LEU A 33 -1.56 -14.70 10.88
C LEU A 33 -2.82 -13.92 10.49
N VAL A 34 -3.56 -13.41 11.46
CA VAL A 34 -4.76 -12.64 11.23
C VAL A 34 -4.36 -11.17 11.18
N ALA A 35 -4.73 -10.45 10.11
CA ALA A 35 -4.46 -9.01 9.99
C ALA A 35 -5.05 -8.18 11.15
N ILE A 36 -5.99 -8.79 11.90
CA ILE A 36 -6.69 -8.27 13.05
C ILE A 36 -5.82 -8.49 14.30
N LYS A 37 -5.27 -7.40 14.85
CA LYS A 37 -4.33 -7.43 15.99
C LYS A 37 -5.01 -7.63 17.36
N ILE A 38 -6.05 -8.44 17.44
CA ILE A 38 -6.78 -8.79 18.67
C ILE A 38 -7.18 -10.25 18.63
N VAL A 39 -7.13 -10.91 19.78
CA VAL A 39 -7.73 -12.23 20.00
C VAL A 39 -8.97 -12.05 20.89
N MET A 40 -10.11 -12.58 20.45
CA MET A 40 -11.33 -12.65 21.25
C MET A 40 -11.39 -14.01 21.94
N VAL A 41 -11.42 -14.01 23.27
CA VAL A 41 -11.43 -15.24 24.05
C VAL A 41 -12.86 -15.59 24.40
N VAL A 42 -13.31 -16.79 24.01
CA VAL A 42 -14.69 -17.25 24.25
C VAL A 42 -14.72 -18.52 25.11
N ASN A 43 -15.82 -18.71 25.82
CA ASN A 43 -16.08 -19.94 26.57
C ASN A 43 -16.67 -21.05 25.68
N GLY A 44 -16.93 -22.22 26.25
CA GLY A 44 -17.44 -23.39 25.51
C GLY A 44 -18.85 -23.23 24.91
N VAL A 45 -19.57 -22.17 25.26
CA VAL A 45 -20.90 -21.83 24.73
C VAL A 45 -20.82 -20.66 23.73
N GLY A 46 -19.65 -20.01 23.60
CA GLY A 46 -19.39 -18.92 22.65
C GLY A 46 -19.53 -17.51 23.23
N GLU A 47 -19.71 -17.37 24.55
CA GLU A 47 -19.75 -16.07 25.22
C GLU A 47 -18.34 -15.49 25.34
N LEU A 48 -18.21 -14.18 25.14
CA LEU A 48 -16.92 -13.48 25.26
C LEU A 48 -16.46 -13.42 26.72
N GLU A 49 -15.32 -14.04 27.03
CA GLU A 49 -14.66 -13.93 28.35
C GLU A 49 -13.71 -12.72 28.43
N GLY A 50 -13.21 -12.25 27.29
CA GLY A 50 -12.32 -11.10 27.21
C GLY A 50 -11.55 -11.01 25.90
N THR A 51 -10.55 -10.14 25.87
CA THR A 51 -9.68 -9.95 24.70
C THR A 51 -8.21 -10.03 25.07
N ILE A 52 -7.36 -10.30 24.08
CA ILE A 52 -5.90 -10.32 24.23
C ILE A 52 -5.27 -9.54 23.07
N SER A 53 -4.29 -8.71 23.40
CA SER A 53 -3.40 -8.02 22.47
C SER A 53 -1.95 -8.47 22.64
N ASP A 54 -1.07 -8.07 21.72
CA ASP A 54 0.40 -8.24 21.90
C ASP A 54 0.90 -7.69 23.24
N GLY A 55 0.30 -6.59 23.71
CA GLY A 55 0.65 -5.97 24.98
C GLY A 55 0.30 -6.84 26.19
N ASP A 56 -0.79 -7.60 26.11
CA ASP A 56 -1.21 -8.52 27.17
C ASP A 56 -0.26 -9.72 27.26
N ILE A 57 0.04 -10.34 26.12
CA ILE A 57 0.98 -11.46 26.04
C ILE A 57 2.36 -11.03 26.52
N ARG A 58 2.86 -9.88 26.03
CA ARG A 58 4.15 -9.32 26.46
C ARG A 58 4.20 -9.10 27.96
N ARG A 59 3.15 -8.52 28.56
CA ARG A 59 3.08 -8.32 30.02
C ARG A 59 3.05 -9.64 30.78
N GLY A 60 2.39 -10.66 30.24
CA GLY A 60 2.40 -12.01 30.80
C GLY A 60 3.79 -12.65 30.81
N LEU A 61 4.49 -12.61 29.68
CA LEU A 61 5.85 -13.13 29.55
C LEU A 61 6.83 -12.41 30.51
N LEU A 62 6.70 -11.09 30.65
CA LEU A 62 7.49 -10.31 31.62
C LEU A 62 7.22 -10.69 33.09
N LYS A 63 6.07 -11.29 33.39
CA LYS A 63 5.70 -11.80 34.72
C LYS A 63 6.10 -13.27 34.93
N GLY A 64 6.85 -13.87 34.00
CA GLY A 64 7.37 -15.23 34.11
C GLY A 64 6.49 -16.30 33.47
N LEU A 65 5.47 -15.92 32.67
CA LEU A 65 4.81 -16.88 31.79
C LEU A 65 5.74 -17.27 30.63
N ASP A 66 5.52 -18.45 30.09
CA ASP A 66 6.21 -18.94 28.89
C ASP A 66 5.23 -19.11 27.71
N LEU A 67 5.75 -19.54 26.56
CA LEU A 67 4.94 -19.73 25.35
C LEU A 67 3.87 -20.83 25.49
N ASN A 68 4.06 -21.78 26.41
CA ASN A 68 3.14 -22.89 26.64
C ASN A 68 2.06 -22.55 27.67
N SER A 69 2.23 -21.44 28.40
CA SER A 69 1.31 -21.00 29.43
C SER A 69 -0.08 -20.70 28.84
N PRO A 70 -1.17 -21.03 29.56
CA PRO A 70 -2.52 -20.80 29.08
C PRO A 70 -2.85 -19.31 29.03
N ILE A 71 -3.55 -18.91 27.95
CA ILE A 71 -3.93 -17.51 27.73
C ILE A 71 -4.89 -16.97 28.79
N ALA A 72 -5.59 -17.85 29.52
CA ALA A 72 -6.43 -17.52 30.67
C ALA A 72 -5.76 -16.56 31.69
N SER A 73 -4.42 -16.61 31.79
CA SER A 73 -3.64 -15.78 32.71
C SER A 73 -3.36 -14.36 32.22
N VAL A 74 -3.64 -14.06 30.95
CA VAL A 74 -3.36 -12.77 30.30
C VAL A 74 -4.60 -12.11 29.68
N ILE A 75 -5.79 -12.68 29.86
CA ILE A 75 -7.05 -12.13 29.33
C ILE A 75 -7.33 -10.75 29.94
N ASN A 76 -7.62 -9.77 29.08
CA ASN A 76 -8.33 -8.56 29.50
C ASN A 76 -9.83 -8.85 29.61
N ARG A 77 -10.30 -9.08 30.84
CA ARG A 77 -11.68 -9.48 31.16
C ARG A 77 -12.71 -8.36 31.12
N ASN A 78 -12.28 -7.11 30.94
CA ASN A 78 -13.19 -5.98 30.78
C ASN A 78 -12.93 -5.28 29.45
N PRO A 79 -13.10 -5.97 28.30
CA PRO A 79 -12.97 -5.33 27.01
C PRO A 79 -14.12 -4.35 26.79
N LEU A 80 -13.87 -3.26 26.07
CA LEU A 80 -14.96 -2.46 25.54
C LEU A 80 -15.63 -3.26 24.42
N VAL A 81 -16.95 -3.38 24.46
CA VAL A 81 -17.78 -4.09 23.48
C VAL A 81 -19.00 -3.25 23.11
N VAL A 82 -19.65 -3.58 21.99
CA VAL A 82 -20.88 -2.91 21.55
C VAL A 82 -21.95 -3.91 21.10
N PRO A 83 -23.25 -3.56 21.23
CA PRO A 83 -24.33 -4.38 20.67
C PRO A 83 -24.40 -4.24 19.13
N PRO A 84 -24.95 -5.25 18.42
CA PRO A 84 -25.07 -5.23 16.95
C PRO A 84 -25.93 -4.08 16.42
N GLU A 85 -26.85 -3.59 17.24
CA GLU A 85 -27.76 -2.50 16.90
C GLU A 85 -27.08 -1.11 16.91
N MET A 86 -25.85 -1.02 17.44
CA MET A 86 -25.20 0.27 17.65
C MET A 86 -24.76 0.91 16.33
N GLY A 87 -25.26 2.12 16.08
CA GLY A 87 -24.92 2.88 14.88
C GLY A 87 -23.43 3.20 14.78
N ARG A 88 -22.87 3.04 13.57
CA ARG A 88 -21.43 3.19 13.25
C ARG A 88 -20.77 4.45 13.82
N LYS A 89 -21.46 5.60 13.76
CA LYS A 89 -20.93 6.89 14.25
C LYS A 89 -20.62 6.85 15.75
N MET A 90 -21.46 6.18 16.53
CA MET A 90 -21.26 6.02 17.97
C MET A 90 -20.09 5.07 18.27
N VAL A 91 -20.00 3.97 17.53
CA VAL A 91 -18.89 3.02 17.62
C VAL A 91 -17.55 3.73 17.39
N MET A 92 -17.46 4.58 16.36
CA MET A 92 -16.26 5.38 16.09
C MET A 92 -15.89 6.34 17.22
N GLN A 93 -16.89 7.03 17.79
CA GLN A 93 -16.66 7.92 18.94
C GLN A 93 -16.12 7.15 20.14
N LEU A 94 -16.65 5.94 20.40
CA LEU A 94 -16.15 5.05 21.44
C LEU A 94 -14.71 4.60 21.18
N MET A 95 -14.39 4.23 19.93
CA MET A 95 -13.04 3.83 19.54
C MET A 95 -12.02 4.97 19.73
N ILE A 96 -12.36 6.19 19.30
CA ILE A 96 -11.52 7.40 19.50
C ILE A 96 -11.34 7.69 20.98
N ALA A 97 -12.43 7.73 21.74
CA ALA A 97 -12.41 8.08 23.16
C ALA A 97 -11.59 7.09 23.98
N ASN A 98 -11.63 5.81 23.63
CA ASN A 98 -10.92 4.74 24.33
C ASN A 98 -9.56 4.40 23.70
N LYS A 99 -9.17 5.08 22.61
CA LYS A 99 -7.92 4.85 21.86
C LYS A 99 -7.73 3.38 21.44
N ILE A 100 -8.80 2.75 21.00
CA ILE A 100 -8.78 1.36 20.51
C ILE A 100 -9.08 1.32 19.01
N GLN A 101 -8.44 0.40 18.29
CA GLN A 101 -8.61 0.23 16.84
C GLN A 101 -9.62 -0.87 16.50
N GLN A 102 -10.14 -1.59 17.49
CA GLN A 102 -10.98 -2.76 17.28
C GLN A 102 -11.86 -2.98 18.49
N ILE A 103 -13.14 -3.30 18.25
CA ILE A 103 -14.17 -3.40 19.27
C ILE A 103 -15.11 -4.57 18.96
N PRO A 104 -15.12 -5.63 19.80
CA PRO A 104 -16.00 -6.78 19.59
C PRO A 104 -17.47 -6.38 19.62
N VAL A 105 -18.27 -7.03 18.77
CA VAL A 105 -19.72 -6.90 18.73
C VAL A 105 -20.33 -8.12 19.41
N VAL A 106 -21.15 -7.88 20.44
CA VAL A 106 -21.77 -8.95 21.23
C VAL A 106 -23.29 -8.83 21.28
N ASP A 107 -23.99 -9.95 21.26
CA ASP A 107 -25.45 -9.98 21.40
C ASP A 107 -25.91 -9.80 22.87
N GLY A 108 -27.23 -9.86 23.10
CA GLY A 108 -27.81 -9.73 24.45
C GLY A 108 -27.43 -10.85 25.43
N SER A 109 -26.88 -11.96 24.94
CA SER A 109 -26.36 -13.08 25.73
C SER A 109 -24.83 -13.08 25.77
N HIS A 110 -24.18 -12.00 25.33
CA HIS A 110 -22.73 -11.82 25.31
C HIS A 110 -21.96 -12.74 24.34
N HIS A 111 -22.64 -13.34 23.36
CA HIS A 111 -21.96 -14.07 22.29
C HIS A 111 -21.34 -13.10 21.30
N VAL A 112 -20.12 -13.42 20.84
CA VAL A 112 -19.48 -12.63 19.78
C VAL A 112 -20.22 -12.87 18.47
N VAL A 113 -20.82 -11.80 17.94
CA VAL A 113 -21.54 -11.82 16.66
C VAL A 113 -20.85 -11.00 15.58
N GLY A 114 -19.77 -10.30 15.92
CA GLY A 114 -18.98 -9.55 14.96
C GLY A 114 -17.78 -8.84 15.58
N LEU A 115 -17.05 -8.13 14.73
CA LEU A 115 -15.93 -7.29 15.14
C LEU A 115 -15.89 -6.04 14.27
N HIS A 116 -15.84 -4.89 14.93
CA HIS A 116 -15.65 -3.60 14.30
C HIS A 116 -14.14 -3.30 14.29
N LEU A 117 -13.53 -3.12 13.10
CA LEU A 117 -12.14 -2.69 12.95
C LEU A 117 -12.08 -1.25 12.44
N TRP A 118 -11.13 -0.47 12.92
CA TRP A 118 -10.93 0.91 12.48
C TRP A 118 -10.82 1.01 10.96
N ASP A 119 -10.03 0.12 10.35
CA ASP A 119 -9.72 0.12 8.92
C ASP A 119 -10.89 -0.40 8.04
N THR A 120 -11.86 -1.13 8.60
CA THR A 120 -13.06 -1.60 7.87
C THR A 120 -14.32 -0.78 8.17
N ILE A 121 -14.31 0.05 9.22
CA ILE A 121 -15.43 0.93 9.59
C ILE A 121 -15.31 2.30 8.92
N THR A 122 -14.10 2.73 8.54
CA THR A 122 -13.96 3.91 7.69
C THR A 122 -14.42 3.57 6.28
N THR A 123 -15.42 4.29 5.78
CA THR A 123 -15.48 4.54 4.33
C THR A 123 -14.07 4.98 3.93
N PRO A 124 -13.43 4.38 2.90
CA PRO A 124 -12.17 4.89 2.40
C PRO A 124 -12.31 6.41 2.28
N PRO A 125 -11.38 7.21 2.83
CA PRO A 125 -11.50 8.66 2.76
C PRO A 125 -11.70 9.01 1.28
N THR A 126 -12.85 9.58 0.91
CA THR A 126 -13.07 9.95 -0.49
C THR A 126 -12.06 11.03 -0.83
N ARG A 127 -11.13 10.74 -1.73
CA ARG A 127 -10.10 11.68 -2.17
C ARG A 127 -10.54 12.24 -3.51
N SER A 128 -10.72 13.56 -3.56
CA SER A 128 -10.92 14.29 -4.82
C SER A 128 -9.64 14.36 -5.64
N ASN A 129 -8.48 14.03 -5.05
CA ASN A 129 -7.19 14.00 -5.72
C ASN A 129 -7.20 12.94 -6.80
N MET A 130 -6.86 13.34 -8.02
CA MET A 130 -6.68 12.40 -9.13
C MET A 130 -5.37 11.63 -9.01
N MET A 131 -5.30 10.51 -9.73
CA MET A 131 -4.09 9.71 -9.85
C MET A 131 -3.73 9.50 -11.32
N VAL A 132 -2.54 9.96 -11.72
CA VAL A 132 -2.01 9.78 -13.07
C VAL A 132 -1.15 8.51 -13.09
N ILE A 133 -1.44 7.59 -14.01
CA ILE A 133 -0.66 6.37 -14.19
C ILE A 133 0.06 6.42 -15.54
N MET A 134 1.39 6.37 -15.49
CA MET A 134 2.25 6.42 -16.68
C MET A 134 2.27 5.04 -17.37
N ALA A 135 1.48 4.90 -18.43
CA ALA A 135 1.21 3.64 -19.13
C ALA A 135 1.66 3.63 -20.62
N GLY A 136 2.40 4.65 -21.07
CA GLY A 136 2.77 4.85 -22.48
C GLY A 136 4.04 4.14 -22.95
N GLY A 137 4.80 3.51 -22.05
CA GLY A 137 6.09 2.89 -22.38
C GLY A 137 6.01 1.71 -23.35
N MET A 138 6.95 1.63 -24.30
CA MET A 138 7.02 0.52 -25.28
C MET A 138 7.36 -0.86 -24.67
N GLY A 139 7.89 -0.89 -23.44
CA GLY A 139 8.22 -2.15 -22.75
C GLY A 139 9.24 -3.03 -23.50
N THR A 140 10.17 -2.45 -24.27
CA THR A 140 11.09 -3.19 -25.16
C THR A 140 11.93 -4.25 -24.46
N ARG A 141 12.29 -4.02 -23.20
CA ARG A 141 13.05 -4.96 -22.34
C ARG A 141 12.30 -6.25 -21.99
N LEU A 142 10.98 -6.27 -22.19
CA LEU A 142 10.10 -7.42 -21.91
C LEU A 142 9.66 -8.18 -23.17
N ARG A 143 10.24 -7.88 -24.33
CA ARG A 143 9.96 -8.65 -25.55
C ARG A 143 10.37 -10.12 -25.34
N PRO A 144 9.58 -11.10 -25.85
CA PRO A 144 8.46 -10.94 -26.77
C PRO A 144 7.10 -10.64 -26.10
N HIS A 145 6.99 -10.65 -24.77
CA HIS A 145 5.70 -10.46 -24.07
C HIS A 145 5.02 -9.12 -24.42
N THR A 146 5.80 -8.07 -24.67
CA THR A 146 5.31 -6.73 -25.00
C THR A 146 5.20 -6.44 -26.50
N GLN A 147 5.38 -7.45 -27.36
CA GLN A 147 5.33 -7.25 -28.81
C GLN A 147 3.92 -6.88 -29.28
N ASN A 148 2.91 -7.63 -28.83
CA ASN A 148 1.50 -7.47 -29.21
C ASN A 148 0.59 -7.16 -28.02
N CYS A 149 1.17 -6.77 -26.88
CA CYS A 149 0.44 -6.46 -25.66
C CYS A 149 1.18 -5.33 -24.93
N PRO A 150 0.53 -4.21 -24.58
CA PRO A 150 1.20 -3.16 -23.82
C PRO A 150 1.57 -3.71 -22.44
N LYS A 151 2.74 -3.30 -21.94
CA LYS A 151 3.27 -3.76 -20.66
C LYS A 151 2.24 -3.69 -19.52
N PRO A 152 1.50 -2.59 -19.32
CA PRO A 152 0.49 -2.49 -18.25
C PRO A 152 -0.65 -3.53 -18.31
N LEU A 153 -0.91 -4.13 -19.47
CA LEU A 153 -1.90 -5.20 -19.65
C LEU A 153 -1.36 -6.62 -19.43
N LEU A 154 -0.05 -6.77 -19.20
CA LEU A 154 0.50 -8.09 -18.91
C LEU A 154 -0.12 -8.66 -17.62
N PRO A 155 -0.55 -9.94 -17.63
CA PRO A 155 -1.23 -10.51 -16.50
C PRO A 155 -0.27 -10.87 -15.36
N VAL A 156 -0.66 -10.44 -14.16
CA VAL A 156 -0.09 -10.81 -12.87
C VAL A 156 -1.24 -11.28 -11.99
N ALA A 157 -1.12 -12.45 -11.36
CA ALA A 157 -2.19 -13.03 -10.52
C ALA A 157 -3.57 -13.27 -11.21
N GLY A 158 -3.61 -13.25 -12.54
CA GLY A 158 -4.84 -13.39 -13.33
C GLY A 158 -5.50 -12.06 -13.75
N LYS A 159 -4.90 -10.90 -13.42
CA LYS A 159 -5.38 -9.56 -13.84
C LYS A 159 -4.23 -8.72 -14.42
N PRO A 160 -4.50 -7.71 -15.26
CA PRO A 160 -3.50 -6.74 -15.69
C PRO A 160 -2.78 -6.06 -14.51
N MET A 161 -1.48 -5.76 -14.67
CA MET A 161 -0.74 -4.97 -13.68
C MET A 161 -1.43 -3.63 -13.38
N LEU A 162 -1.95 -2.97 -14.41
CA LEU A 162 -2.65 -1.70 -14.25
C LEU A 162 -3.94 -1.82 -13.44
N GLU A 163 -4.66 -2.95 -13.56
CA GLU A 163 -5.88 -3.21 -12.77
C GLU A 163 -5.53 -3.33 -11.28
N HIS A 164 -4.40 -3.96 -10.92
CA HIS A 164 -3.94 -4.01 -9.52
C HIS A 164 -3.65 -2.62 -8.96
N ILE A 165 -3.02 -1.73 -9.73
CA ILE A 165 -2.71 -0.37 -9.29
C ILE A 165 -4.01 0.40 -8.99
N ILE A 166 -4.99 0.33 -9.90
CA ILE A 166 -6.28 1.02 -9.77
C ILE A 166 -7.07 0.47 -8.57
N GLU A 167 -7.21 -0.86 -8.45
CA GLU A 167 -7.93 -1.48 -7.34
C GLU A 167 -7.35 -1.09 -5.98
N ARG A 168 -6.02 -0.97 -5.90
CA ARG A 168 -5.31 -0.57 -4.69
C ARG A 168 -5.55 0.88 -4.31
N ALA A 169 -5.35 1.80 -5.25
CA ALA A 169 -5.64 3.20 -5.01
C ALA A 169 -7.12 3.43 -4.68
N LYS A 170 -8.04 2.66 -5.28
CA LYS A 170 -9.46 2.69 -4.95
C LYS A 170 -9.74 2.33 -3.48
N LEU A 171 -9.05 1.33 -2.93
CA LEU A 171 -9.19 0.97 -1.51
C LEU A 171 -8.76 2.11 -0.56
N GLU A 172 -7.94 3.04 -1.05
CA GLU A 172 -7.51 4.24 -0.33
C GLU A 172 -8.33 5.50 -0.68
N GLY A 173 -9.41 5.31 -1.44
CA GLY A 173 -10.43 6.31 -1.74
C GLY A 173 -10.17 7.18 -2.97
N PHE A 174 -9.19 6.83 -3.80
CA PHE A 174 -9.02 7.43 -5.12
C PHE A 174 -10.07 6.91 -6.10
N SER A 175 -10.83 7.81 -6.72
CA SER A 175 -11.87 7.45 -7.68
C SER A 175 -11.67 8.01 -9.09
N HIS A 176 -10.68 8.90 -9.29
CA HIS A 176 -10.40 9.52 -10.58
C HIS A 176 -8.98 9.23 -11.03
N PHE A 177 -8.85 8.56 -12.17
CA PHE A 177 -7.58 8.15 -12.75
C PHE A 177 -7.38 8.76 -14.12
N ILE A 178 -6.13 9.14 -14.43
CA ILE A 178 -5.71 9.47 -15.79
C ILE A 178 -4.65 8.48 -16.23
N LEU A 179 -4.91 7.80 -17.35
CA LEU A 179 -3.94 6.88 -17.94
C LEU A 179 -3.18 7.59 -19.05
N SER A 180 -1.88 7.82 -18.85
CA SER A 180 -0.99 8.32 -19.91
C SER A 180 -0.65 7.17 -20.84
N ILE A 181 -1.15 7.21 -22.07
CA ILE A 181 -1.05 6.11 -23.02
C ILE A 181 -0.37 6.54 -24.32
N HIS A 182 0.36 5.59 -24.91
CA HIS A 182 1.02 5.76 -26.20
C HIS A 182 1.04 4.42 -26.96
N TYR A 183 2.14 3.67 -26.91
CA TYR A 183 2.30 2.41 -27.63
C TYR A 183 1.21 1.40 -27.26
N LEU A 184 0.46 0.91 -28.26
CA LEU A 184 -0.71 0.03 -28.08
C LEU A 184 -1.78 0.58 -27.11
N GLY A 185 -1.85 1.90 -26.93
CA GLY A 185 -2.76 2.57 -25.99
C GLY A 185 -4.23 2.24 -26.22
N LYS A 186 -4.63 1.99 -27.48
CA LYS A 186 -5.99 1.58 -27.81
C LYS A 186 -6.43 0.30 -27.10
N MET A 187 -5.52 -0.66 -26.91
CA MET A 187 -5.82 -1.88 -26.15
C MET A 187 -6.10 -1.59 -24.66
N ILE A 188 -5.42 -0.59 -24.09
CA ILE A 188 -5.64 -0.14 -22.71
C ILE A 188 -7.03 0.51 -22.62
N GLU A 189 -7.37 1.39 -23.55
CA GLU A 189 -8.69 2.02 -23.63
C GLU A 189 -9.82 0.99 -23.76
N ASP A 190 -9.65 0.02 -24.67
CA ASP A 190 -10.67 -1.00 -24.92
C ASP A 190 -10.87 -1.91 -23.71
N TYR A 191 -9.83 -2.14 -22.89
CA TYR A 191 -9.91 -2.98 -21.69
C TYR A 191 -10.51 -2.24 -20.47
N PHE A 192 -10.12 -0.98 -20.26
CA PHE A 192 -10.51 -0.21 -19.08
C PHE A 192 -11.76 0.66 -19.28
N GLY A 193 -12.07 1.05 -20.52
CA GLY A 193 -13.23 1.91 -20.83
C GLY A 193 -13.19 3.22 -20.04
N ASP A 194 -14.34 3.68 -19.57
CA ASP A 194 -14.46 4.85 -18.68
C ASP A 194 -14.18 4.52 -17.20
N GLY A 195 -13.80 3.27 -16.88
CA GLY A 195 -13.60 2.80 -15.51
C GLY A 195 -14.87 2.28 -14.82
N GLY A 196 -16.04 2.34 -15.44
CA GLY A 196 -17.30 1.95 -14.81
C GLY A 196 -17.33 0.50 -14.30
N ARG A 197 -16.65 -0.43 -14.99
CA ARG A 197 -16.48 -1.84 -14.54
C ARG A 197 -15.76 -1.95 -13.19
N LEU A 198 -14.85 -1.01 -12.92
CA LEU A 198 -14.05 -0.94 -11.70
C LEU A 198 -14.65 0.03 -10.68
N ASP A 199 -15.78 0.68 -11.00
CA ASP A 199 -16.47 1.67 -10.15
C ASP A 199 -15.49 2.81 -9.75
N VAL A 200 -14.86 3.37 -10.78
CA VAL A 200 -13.97 4.55 -10.78
C VAL A 200 -14.18 5.32 -12.10
N GLN A 201 -13.70 6.55 -12.19
CA GLN A 201 -13.61 7.33 -13.43
C GLN A 201 -12.20 7.20 -14.02
N ILE A 202 -12.09 6.89 -15.30
CA ILE A 202 -10.84 6.82 -16.04
C ILE A 202 -10.88 7.76 -17.25
N ASP A 203 -9.96 8.72 -17.27
CA ASP A 203 -9.66 9.55 -18.44
C ASP A 203 -8.32 9.15 -19.06
N TYR A 204 -8.09 9.56 -20.31
CA TYR A 204 -6.93 9.13 -21.09
C TYR A 204 -6.14 10.32 -21.62
N LEU A 205 -4.85 10.33 -21.29
CA LEU A 205 -3.90 11.29 -21.79
C LEU A 205 -3.08 10.65 -22.92
N ARG A 206 -3.32 11.07 -24.16
CA ARG A 206 -2.72 10.43 -25.35
C ARG A 206 -1.45 11.15 -25.75
N GLU A 207 -0.32 10.46 -25.66
CA GLU A 207 0.96 10.99 -26.11
C GLU A 207 1.16 10.68 -27.61
N SER A 208 1.57 11.69 -28.37
CA SER A 208 1.94 11.54 -29.79
C SER A 208 3.33 10.91 -29.97
N SER A 209 4.20 11.05 -28.96
CA SER A 209 5.55 10.50 -28.90
C SER A 209 5.92 10.22 -27.43
N PRO A 210 6.96 9.43 -27.13
CA PRO A 210 7.34 9.16 -25.74
C PRO A 210 7.86 10.41 -25.01
N LEU A 211 7.03 11.02 -24.15
CA LEU A 211 7.38 12.27 -23.45
C LEU A 211 8.14 12.06 -22.13
N GLY A 212 8.53 10.82 -21.83
CA GLY A 212 9.24 10.50 -20.59
C GLY A 212 8.31 10.32 -19.40
N THR A 213 8.89 10.19 -18.21
CA THR A 213 8.15 9.86 -16.98
C THR A 213 7.42 11.04 -16.35
N ALA A 214 7.65 12.26 -16.81
CA ALA A 214 6.98 13.48 -16.35
C ALA A 214 6.43 14.35 -17.49
N GLY A 215 6.96 14.25 -18.71
CA GLY A 215 6.60 15.16 -19.80
C GLY A 215 5.14 15.08 -20.23
N ALA A 216 4.51 13.90 -20.13
CA ALA A 216 3.08 13.74 -20.41
C ALA A 216 2.21 14.59 -19.49
N LEU A 217 2.64 14.87 -18.25
CA LEU A 217 1.90 15.70 -17.30
C LEU A 217 1.73 17.14 -17.80
N GLY A 218 2.61 17.62 -18.69
CA GLY A 218 2.46 18.91 -19.36
C GLY A 218 1.32 18.97 -20.40
N LEU A 219 0.62 17.86 -20.63
CA LEU A 219 -0.55 17.78 -21.51
C LEU A 219 -1.88 17.82 -20.74
N LEU A 220 -1.85 17.87 -19.40
CA LEU A 220 -3.06 17.95 -18.58
C LEU A 220 -3.78 19.27 -18.83
N ASP A 221 -4.98 19.20 -19.39
CA ASP A 221 -5.85 20.34 -19.66
C ASP A 221 -7.33 19.95 -19.45
N PRO A 222 -8.04 20.54 -18.47
CA PRO A 222 -7.51 21.46 -17.46
C PRO A 222 -6.49 20.78 -16.55
N GLY A 223 -5.54 21.57 -16.03
CA GLY A 223 -4.62 21.10 -14.99
C GLY A 223 -5.34 20.82 -13.67
N PRO A 224 -4.72 20.06 -12.75
CA PRO A 224 -5.28 19.79 -11.43
C PRO A 224 -5.29 21.06 -10.55
N ASP A 225 -6.32 21.23 -9.72
CA ASP A 225 -6.40 22.33 -8.73
C ASP A 225 -5.78 21.97 -7.36
N ILE A 226 -5.58 20.69 -7.10
CA ILE A 226 -5.09 20.13 -5.84
C ILE A 226 -3.97 19.11 -6.11
N PRO A 227 -3.15 18.76 -5.09
CA PRO A 227 -2.08 17.80 -5.28
C PRO A 227 -2.58 16.48 -5.86
N PHE A 228 -1.78 15.81 -6.67
CA PHE A 228 -2.18 14.57 -7.34
C PHE A 228 -1.07 13.53 -7.28
N VAL A 229 -1.47 12.27 -7.30
CA VAL A 229 -0.52 11.14 -7.28
C VAL A 229 -0.10 10.84 -8.71
N VAL A 230 1.19 10.55 -8.91
CA VAL A 230 1.71 10.00 -10.16
C VAL A 230 2.39 8.67 -9.87
N THR A 231 2.08 7.63 -10.63
CA THR A 231 2.78 6.34 -10.51
C THR A 231 3.12 5.77 -11.88
N ASN A 232 4.21 5.01 -11.94
CA ASN A 232 4.54 4.25 -13.13
C ASN A 232 3.63 3.01 -13.23
N GLY A 233 3.10 2.74 -14.43
CA GLY A 233 2.18 1.61 -14.68
C GLY A 233 2.82 0.22 -14.64
N ASP A 234 4.12 0.13 -14.36
CA ASP A 234 4.90 -1.09 -14.22
C ASP A 234 5.42 -1.37 -12.80
N VAL A 235 5.05 -0.52 -11.84
CA VAL A 235 5.43 -0.69 -10.45
C VAL A 235 4.31 -1.39 -9.69
N ILE A 236 4.59 -2.62 -9.23
CA ILE A 236 3.70 -3.35 -8.32
C ILE A 236 4.20 -3.12 -6.90
N THR A 237 3.44 -2.35 -6.13
CA THR A 237 3.89 -1.94 -4.79
C THR A 237 2.74 -1.83 -3.80
N ASP A 238 2.98 -2.28 -2.57
CA ASP A 238 2.08 -2.22 -1.43
C ASP A 238 2.09 -0.85 -0.73
N ILE A 239 2.66 0.18 -1.37
CA ILE A 239 2.64 1.55 -0.83
C ILE A 239 1.21 2.05 -0.56
N HIS A 240 1.06 2.78 0.54
CA HIS A 240 -0.16 3.50 0.88
C HIS A 240 -0.18 4.86 0.18
N TYR A 241 -0.89 4.96 -0.95
CA TYR A 241 -0.97 6.19 -1.76
C TYR A 241 -1.57 7.37 -0.98
N GLY A 242 -2.53 7.10 -0.11
CA GLY A 242 -3.14 8.08 0.78
C GLY A 242 -2.17 8.63 1.81
N GLU A 243 -1.35 7.77 2.42
CA GLU A 243 -0.33 8.21 3.38
C GLU A 243 0.78 9.03 2.70
N LEU A 244 1.18 8.65 1.48
CA LEU A 244 2.12 9.40 0.65
C LEU A 244 1.58 10.82 0.35
N LEU A 245 0.31 10.92 -0.03
CA LEU A 245 -0.38 12.19 -0.28
C LEU A 245 -0.49 13.04 1.00
N ASP A 246 -0.90 12.44 2.11
CA ASP A 246 -1.03 13.14 3.40
C ASP A 246 0.35 13.58 3.94
N PHE A 247 1.40 12.80 3.68
CA PHE A 247 2.79 13.19 3.96
C PHE A 247 3.21 14.40 3.13
N HIS A 248 2.92 14.39 1.82
CA HIS A 248 3.21 15.52 0.94
C HIS A 248 2.54 16.81 1.43
N ILE A 249 1.23 16.77 1.71
CA ILE A 249 0.45 17.91 2.21
C ILE A 249 1.04 18.44 3.53
N ARG A 250 1.33 17.55 4.50
CA ARG A 250 1.93 17.93 5.79
C ARG A 250 3.29 18.62 5.65
N HIS A 251 4.05 18.30 4.60
CA HIS A 251 5.35 18.89 4.34
C HIS A 251 5.31 20.09 3.41
N ASN A 252 4.15 20.50 2.88
CA ASN A 252 4.02 21.67 2.01
C ASN A 252 5.14 21.71 0.94
N ALA A 253 5.35 20.58 0.26
CA ALA A 253 6.40 20.38 -0.72
C ALA A 253 5.80 20.47 -2.11
N ALA A 254 6.52 21.06 -3.07
CA ALA A 254 6.06 21.09 -4.46
C ALA A 254 6.06 19.69 -5.11
N ALA A 255 6.94 18.81 -4.66
CA ALA A 255 7.00 17.43 -5.11
C ALA A 255 7.52 16.49 -4.02
N THR A 256 6.90 15.32 -3.92
CA THR A 256 7.31 14.22 -3.04
C THR A 256 7.62 13.00 -3.89
N MET A 257 8.77 12.36 -3.66
CA MET A 257 9.17 11.11 -4.30
C MET A 257 9.18 9.97 -3.28
N ALA A 258 8.48 8.88 -3.56
CA ALA A 258 8.64 7.65 -2.78
C ALA A 258 10.01 7.03 -3.08
N VAL A 259 10.76 6.71 -2.03
CA VAL A 259 12.09 6.12 -2.13
C VAL A 259 12.18 4.86 -1.28
N ARG A 260 12.90 3.86 -1.79
CA ARG A 260 13.13 2.60 -1.09
C ARG A 260 14.61 2.43 -0.77
N VAL A 261 14.92 1.90 0.41
CA VAL A 261 16.30 1.52 0.73
C VAL A 261 16.66 0.27 -0.08
N HIS A 262 17.72 0.37 -0.87
CA HIS A 262 18.36 -0.74 -1.55
C HIS A 262 19.71 -1.03 -0.89
N GLU A 263 19.91 -2.28 -0.50
CA GLU A 263 21.16 -2.75 0.08
C GLU A 263 21.97 -3.49 -0.99
N TRP A 264 23.18 -3.01 -1.23
CA TRP A 264 24.16 -3.71 -2.05
C TRP A 264 25.24 -4.28 -1.14
N GLN A 265 25.28 -5.61 -1.03
CA GLN A 265 26.38 -6.28 -0.34
C GLN A 265 27.52 -6.52 -1.32
N HIS A 266 28.69 -5.96 -1.02
CA HIS A 266 29.89 -6.33 -1.74
C HIS A 266 30.25 -7.78 -1.39
N PRO A 267 30.43 -8.69 -2.36
CA PRO A 267 30.64 -10.11 -2.06
C PRO A 267 32.04 -10.42 -1.49
N PHE A 268 32.95 -9.43 -1.55
CA PHE A 268 34.34 -9.52 -1.11
C PHE A 268 34.65 -8.49 -0.03
N GLY A 269 35.74 -8.72 0.71
CA GLY A 269 36.36 -7.70 1.53
C GLY A 269 36.83 -6.50 0.71
N VAL A 270 36.41 -5.31 1.13
CA VAL A 270 36.79 -4.03 0.55
C VAL A 270 37.97 -3.47 1.32
N VAL A 271 39.03 -3.11 0.59
CA VAL A 271 40.22 -2.46 1.14
C VAL A 271 40.06 -0.95 0.97
N GLN A 272 40.11 -0.21 2.07
CA GLN A 272 40.09 1.25 2.04
C GLN A 272 41.53 1.75 1.88
N THR A 273 41.77 2.62 0.88
CA THR A 273 43.10 3.17 0.60
C THR A 273 43.11 4.70 0.64
N LYS A 274 44.25 5.26 1.03
CA LYS A 274 44.56 6.68 0.87
C LYS A 274 45.80 6.79 -0.02
N GLY A 275 45.59 6.99 -1.33
CA GLY A 275 46.66 6.82 -2.32
C GLY A 275 47.04 5.34 -2.43
N VAL A 276 48.30 5.01 -2.15
CA VAL A 276 48.80 3.61 -2.17
C VAL A 276 48.78 2.94 -0.79
N GLU A 277 48.51 3.70 0.27
CA GLU A 277 48.49 3.19 1.65
C GLU A 277 47.14 2.55 1.97
N ILE A 278 47.17 1.37 2.58
CA ILE A 278 45.98 0.71 3.10
C ILE A 278 45.65 1.32 4.46
N VAL A 279 44.43 1.83 4.62
CA VAL A 279 43.95 2.48 5.85
C VAL A 279 42.83 1.71 6.55
N GLY A 280 42.28 0.67 5.92
CA GLY A 280 41.24 -0.16 6.52
C GLY A 280 40.81 -1.34 5.66
N PHE A 281 40.08 -2.25 6.30
CA PHE A 281 39.45 -3.41 5.66
C PHE A 281 38.01 -3.50 6.14
N GLU A 282 37.10 -3.80 5.24
CA GLU A 282 35.69 -4.04 5.55
C GLU A 282 35.27 -5.33 4.87
N GLU A 283 34.93 -6.36 5.65
CA GLU A 283 34.54 -7.64 5.07
C GLU A 283 33.07 -7.61 4.65
N LYS A 284 32.82 -7.91 3.38
CA LYS A 284 31.47 -7.95 2.76
C LYS A 284 30.57 -6.77 3.17
N PRO A 285 31.03 -5.52 2.99
CA PRO A 285 30.29 -4.34 3.40
C PRO A 285 28.95 -4.26 2.70
N VAL A 286 27.98 -3.68 3.43
CA VAL A 286 26.65 -3.40 2.91
C VAL A 286 26.52 -1.90 2.69
N ALA A 287 26.48 -1.50 1.43
CA ALA A 287 26.16 -0.13 1.05
C ALA A 287 24.63 0.04 0.99
N ARG A 288 24.12 1.12 1.57
CA ARG A 288 22.70 1.47 1.54
C ARG A 288 22.48 2.72 0.71
N SER A 289 21.57 2.65 -0.25
CA SER A 289 21.15 3.81 -1.05
C SER A 289 19.64 3.89 -1.14
N HIS A 290 19.11 5.09 -1.34
CA HIS A 290 17.71 5.29 -1.66
C HIS A 290 17.53 5.22 -3.17
N VAL A 291 16.65 4.33 -3.63
CA VAL A 291 16.27 4.20 -5.04
C VAL A 291 14.87 4.78 -5.24
N ASN A 292 14.65 5.40 -6.39
CA ASN A 292 13.35 5.93 -6.78
C ASN A 292 12.34 4.78 -6.96
N ALA A 293 11.22 4.85 -6.24
CA ALA A 293 10.18 3.83 -6.28
C ALA A 293 9.18 4.00 -7.43
N GLY A 294 9.29 5.07 -8.23
CA GLY A 294 8.37 5.31 -9.35
C GLY A 294 6.97 5.75 -8.93
N VAL A 295 6.82 6.27 -7.71
CA VAL A 295 5.58 6.82 -7.16
C VAL A 295 5.86 8.20 -6.59
N TYR A 296 4.99 9.16 -6.90
CA TYR A 296 5.20 10.58 -6.62
C TYR A 296 3.90 11.25 -6.22
N VAL A 297 4.00 12.38 -5.53
CA VAL A 297 2.91 13.35 -5.36
C VAL A 297 3.42 14.71 -5.78
N LEU A 298 2.66 15.40 -6.61
CA LEU A 298 3.03 16.71 -7.15
C LEU A 298 1.95 17.73 -6.79
N ASP A 299 2.38 18.93 -6.40
CA ASP A 299 1.50 20.09 -6.36
C ASP A 299 1.14 20.52 -7.79
N PRO A 300 -0.03 21.14 -8.02
CA PRO A 300 -0.39 21.75 -9.31
C PRO A 300 0.72 22.63 -9.90
N ASP A 301 1.31 23.47 -9.06
CA ASP A 301 2.37 24.40 -9.44
C ASP A 301 3.65 23.70 -9.94
N ALA A 302 3.84 22.42 -9.61
CA ALA A 302 4.98 21.66 -10.11
C ALA A 302 4.90 21.44 -11.63
N LEU A 303 3.71 21.55 -12.24
CA LEU A 303 3.54 21.45 -13.69
C LEU A 303 4.08 22.68 -14.42
N ASN A 304 4.24 23.83 -13.74
CA ASN A 304 4.71 25.08 -14.37
C ASN A 304 6.15 25.00 -14.90
N VAL A 305 6.94 24.00 -14.47
CA VAL A 305 8.30 23.76 -14.99
C VAL A 305 8.33 22.81 -16.19
N LEU A 306 7.17 22.32 -16.60
CA LEU A 306 6.98 21.50 -17.79
C LEU A 306 6.52 22.36 -18.96
N SER A 307 6.77 21.85 -20.17
CA SER A 307 6.26 22.43 -21.41
C SER A 307 5.51 21.34 -22.16
N ALA A 308 4.35 21.68 -22.69
CA ALA A 308 3.53 20.73 -23.43
C ALA A 308 4.32 20.11 -24.59
N ASN A 309 4.15 18.81 -24.80
CA ASN A 309 4.83 18.02 -25.85
C ASN A 309 6.37 18.01 -25.77
N VAL A 310 6.96 18.30 -24.61
CA VAL A 310 8.42 18.24 -24.40
C VAL A 310 8.77 17.05 -23.52
N HIS A 311 9.77 16.27 -23.94
CA HIS A 311 10.29 15.16 -23.16
C HIS A 311 10.83 15.64 -21.81
N CYS A 312 10.40 14.99 -20.72
CA CYS A 312 10.89 15.24 -19.37
C CYS A 312 10.73 13.99 -18.53
N ASP A 313 11.79 13.64 -17.78
CA ASP A 313 11.73 12.59 -16.78
C ASP A 313 11.57 13.16 -15.37
N MET A 314 11.05 12.33 -14.46
CA MET A 314 10.81 12.71 -13.06
C MET A 314 12.05 13.28 -12.37
N PRO A 315 13.28 12.72 -12.49
CA PRO A 315 14.47 13.34 -11.91
C PRO A 315 14.72 14.76 -12.45
N THR A 316 14.58 14.98 -13.77
CA THR A 316 14.74 16.30 -14.38
C THR A 316 13.68 17.30 -13.88
N LEU A 317 12.43 16.86 -13.67
CA LEU A 317 11.39 17.70 -13.07
C LEU A 317 11.80 18.13 -11.65
N PHE A 318 12.29 17.20 -10.82
CA PHE A 318 12.76 17.51 -9.47
C PHE A 318 13.95 18.48 -9.46
N GLU A 319 14.91 18.30 -10.37
CA GLU A 319 16.04 19.22 -10.56
C GLU A 319 15.58 20.64 -10.92
N ARG A 320 14.59 20.76 -11.83
CA ARG A 320 14.02 22.06 -12.22
C ARG A 320 13.29 22.74 -11.06
N LEU A 321 12.53 22.00 -10.26
CA LEU A 321 11.88 22.53 -9.06
C LEU A 321 12.90 23.04 -8.05
N GLN A 322 13.95 22.27 -7.79
CA GLN A 322 15.03 22.67 -6.89
C GLN A 322 15.77 23.92 -7.38
N ALA A 323 16.02 24.02 -8.69
CA ALA A 323 16.63 25.21 -9.29
C ALA A 323 15.77 26.48 -9.13
N GLN A 324 14.45 26.34 -9.00
CA GLN A 324 13.52 27.44 -8.69
C GLN A 324 13.30 27.66 -7.18
N GLY A 325 14.07 26.98 -6.32
CA GLY A 325 13.93 27.09 -4.86
C GLY A 325 12.66 26.44 -4.31
N LYS A 326 11.97 25.60 -5.10
CA LYS A 326 10.78 24.87 -4.64
C LYS A 326 11.21 23.69 -3.77
N ARG A 327 10.49 23.47 -2.68
CA ARG A 327 10.76 22.38 -1.74
C ARG A 327 10.41 21.03 -2.37
N THR A 328 11.36 20.10 -2.43
CA THR A 328 11.12 18.69 -2.79
C THR A 328 11.49 17.78 -1.62
N VAL A 329 10.75 16.70 -1.41
CA VAL A 329 10.95 15.80 -0.27
C VAL A 329 10.92 14.32 -0.69
N ALA A 330 11.56 13.47 0.10
CA ALA A 330 11.55 12.03 -0.07
C ALA A 330 10.60 11.39 0.96
N TYR A 331 9.76 10.47 0.51
CA TYR A 331 8.93 9.60 1.35
C TYR A 331 9.59 8.22 1.45
N PRO A 332 10.18 7.86 2.60
CA PRO A 332 10.79 6.54 2.78
C PRO A 332 9.71 5.48 2.89
N MET A 333 9.65 4.57 1.92
CA MET A 333 8.72 3.45 1.92
C MET A 333 9.39 2.16 2.39
N HIS A 334 8.63 1.30 3.07
CA HIS A 334 9.09 0.03 3.63
C HIS A 334 8.32 -1.18 3.09
N GLU A 335 7.26 -0.92 2.35
CA GLU A 335 6.33 -1.90 1.82
C GLU A 335 6.97 -2.70 0.66
N PRO A 336 6.44 -3.89 0.35
CA PRO A 336 6.80 -4.62 -0.85
C PRO A 336 6.73 -3.73 -2.11
N TRP A 337 7.76 -3.83 -2.94
CA TRP A 337 7.91 -3.04 -4.15
C TRP A 337 8.63 -3.86 -5.22
N LEU A 338 8.10 -3.83 -6.43
CA LEU A 338 8.65 -4.52 -7.59
C LEU A 338 8.43 -3.69 -8.86
N ASP A 339 9.51 -3.17 -9.45
CA ASP A 339 9.52 -2.67 -10.83
C ASP A 339 9.59 -3.87 -11.78
N VAL A 340 8.53 -4.08 -12.56
CA VAL A 340 8.44 -5.21 -13.49
C VAL A 340 9.17 -4.87 -14.79
N GLY A 341 10.49 -4.65 -14.75
CA GLY A 341 11.27 -4.15 -15.89
C GLY A 341 11.71 -5.22 -16.90
N ARG A 342 11.90 -6.46 -16.45
CA ARG A 342 12.55 -7.57 -17.17
C ARG A 342 11.77 -8.88 -17.03
N PRO A 343 12.06 -9.91 -17.85
CA PRO A 343 11.34 -11.19 -17.80
C PRO A 343 11.35 -11.86 -16.43
N ASP A 344 12.49 -11.80 -15.72
CA ASP A 344 12.62 -12.36 -14.37
C ASP A 344 11.73 -11.63 -13.35
N ASP A 345 11.61 -10.30 -13.48
CA ASP A 345 10.74 -9.49 -12.63
C ASP A 345 9.26 -9.87 -12.86
N LEU A 346 8.87 -10.10 -14.12
CA LEU A 346 7.52 -10.54 -14.47
C LEU A 346 7.21 -11.94 -13.91
N ALA A 347 8.19 -12.85 -13.94
CA ALA A 347 8.05 -14.16 -13.32
C ALA A 347 7.90 -14.03 -11.79
N ALA A 348 8.72 -13.19 -11.15
CA ALA A 348 8.64 -12.91 -9.72
C ALA A 348 7.28 -12.28 -9.32
N ALA A 349 6.76 -11.35 -10.13
CA ALA A 349 5.45 -10.74 -9.95
C ALA A 349 4.33 -11.79 -9.97
N ARG A 350 4.37 -12.73 -10.92
CA ARG A 350 3.40 -13.81 -11.04
C ARG A 350 3.46 -14.79 -9.86
N LEU A 351 4.66 -15.11 -9.37
CA LEU A 351 4.85 -16.04 -8.26
C LEU A 351 4.46 -15.45 -6.90
N SER A 352 4.87 -14.21 -6.61
CA SER A 352 4.56 -13.51 -5.36
C SER A 352 3.05 -13.35 -5.16
N SER A 353 2.30 -13.13 -6.24
CA SER A 353 0.86 -12.97 -6.19
C SER A 353 0.10 -14.29 -5.96
N THR A 354 0.67 -15.44 -6.34
CA THR A 354 0.09 -16.76 -6.07
C THR A 354 0.18 -17.12 -4.59
N LYS A 355 1.18 -16.63 -3.86
CA LYS A 355 1.34 -16.87 -2.42
C LYS A 355 0.36 -16.08 -1.54
N LYS A 356 -0.19 -14.95 -2.02
CA LYS A 356 -1.23 -14.17 -1.31
C LYS A 356 -2.64 -14.77 -1.44
N LYS A 357 -2.83 -15.88 -2.16
CA LYS A 357 -4.14 -16.55 -2.41
C LYS A 357 -4.35 -17.86 -1.61
N LEU A 358 -3.55 -18.14 -0.58
CA LEU A 358 -3.70 -19.32 0.28
C LEU A 358 -4.03 -18.94 1.72
#